data_AF-A0A844GE09-F1
#
_entry.id   AF-A0A844GE09-F1
#
_cell.length_a   1.000
_cell.length_b   1.000
_cell.length_c   1.000
_cell.angle_alpha   90.00
_cell.angle_beta   90.00
_cell.angle_gamma   90.00
#
_symmetry.space_group_name_H-M   'P 1'
#
loop_
_entity.id
_entity.type
_entity.pdbx_description
1 polymer ?
#
loop_
_entity_poly.entity_id
_entity_poly.type
_entity_poly.pdbx_seq_one_letter_code
_entity_poly.pdbx_strand_id
1 'polypeptide(L)'
;MMALHACILLVGAHYTYAQVPLGFWVQDALGPARNHYDRLGHLAQGAIPAILAREVLARRTHLLGGWLGFLTTCFCLALSALYELIEWWTAVALGAGADAFLATQGDPWDTQWDMFCALIGSVASQFLFYRCHNRQLAELANTDLDSLETT
;
A
#
# COMPACT_ATOMS: atom_id res chain seq x y z
N MET A 1 -5.33 -10.66 4.24
CA MET A 1 -5.04 -9.26 3.80
C MET A 1 -4.57 -9.21 2.36
N MET A 2 -3.63 -10.08 1.93
CA MET A 2 -3.17 -10.11 0.52
C MET A 2 -4.30 -10.34 -0.51
N ALA A 3 -5.24 -11.24 -0.24
CA ALA A 3 -6.39 -11.44 -1.13
C ALA A 3 -7.25 -10.18 -1.30
N LEU A 4 -7.49 -9.44 -0.22
CA LEU A 4 -8.20 -8.15 -0.28
C LEU A 4 -7.44 -7.13 -1.13
N HIS A 5 -6.13 -7.02 -0.95
CA HIS A 5 -5.29 -6.15 -1.78
C HIS A 5 -5.41 -6.53 -3.26
N ALA A 6 -5.27 -7.83 -3.57
CA ALA A 6 -5.39 -8.34 -4.93
C ALA A 6 -6.78 -8.04 -5.53
N CYS A 7 -7.86 -8.18 -4.76
CA CYS A 7 -9.20 -7.79 -5.22
C CYS A 7 -9.27 -6.30 -5.59
N ILE A 8 -8.70 -5.40 -4.77
CA ILE A 8 -8.69 -3.96 -5.06
C ILE A 8 -7.97 -3.69 -6.39
N LEU A 9 -6.81 -4.31 -6.59
CA LEU A 9 -6.01 -4.17 -7.81
C LEU A 9 -6.73 -4.74 -9.03
N LEU A 10 -7.32 -5.94 -8.92
CA LEU A 10 -8.03 -6.60 -10.03
C LEU A 10 -9.28 -5.82 -10.45
N VAL A 11 -10.01 -5.25 -9.49
CA VAL A 11 -11.15 -4.37 -9.79
C VAL A 11 -10.68 -3.09 -10.49
N GLY A 12 -9.62 -2.46 -10.00
CA GLY A 12 -9.02 -1.28 -10.64
C GLY A 12 -8.53 -1.57 -12.06
N ALA A 13 -7.85 -2.69 -12.27
CA ALA A 13 -7.38 -3.13 -13.57
C ALA A 13 -8.52 -3.50 -14.54
N HIS A 14 -9.61 -4.08 -14.04
CA HIS A 14 -10.75 -4.48 -14.87
C HIS A 14 -11.49 -3.27 -15.45
N TYR A 15 -11.71 -2.24 -14.63
CA TYR A 15 -12.47 -1.05 -15.05
C TYR A 15 -11.58 0.08 -15.58
N THR A 16 -10.27 0.06 -15.33
CA THR A 16 -9.44 1.28 -15.22
C THR A 16 -9.81 2.06 -13.97
N TYR A 17 -8.82 2.49 -13.19
CA TYR A 17 -9.01 3.10 -11.88
C TYR A 17 -9.95 4.32 -11.91
N ALA A 18 -9.85 5.18 -12.93
CA ALA A 18 -10.73 6.33 -13.13
C ALA A 18 -12.21 5.97 -13.39
N GLN A 19 -12.53 4.72 -13.69
CA GLN A 19 -13.89 4.28 -14.06
C GLN A 19 -14.50 3.27 -13.08
N VAL A 20 -13.84 2.98 -11.96
CA VAL A 20 -14.40 2.04 -10.97
C VAL A 20 -15.67 2.63 -10.34
N PRO A 21 -16.81 1.91 -10.36
CA PRO A 21 -18.09 2.42 -9.86
C PRO A 21 -18.07 2.92 -8.42
N LEU A 22 -17.32 2.26 -7.53
CA LEU A 22 -17.19 2.66 -6.14
C LEU A 22 -16.66 4.10 -6.00
N GLY A 23 -15.74 4.50 -6.87
CA GLY A 23 -15.19 5.85 -6.84
C GLY A 23 -16.21 6.91 -7.23
N PHE A 24 -17.10 6.63 -8.19
CA PHE A 24 -18.21 7.51 -8.53
C PHE A 24 -19.25 7.59 -7.40
N TRP A 25 -19.56 6.50 -6.70
CA TRP A 25 -20.48 6.55 -5.55
C TRP A 25 -19.96 7.45 -4.43
N VAL A 26 -18.66 7.40 -4.15
CA VAL A 26 -18.01 8.32 -3.20
C VAL A 26 -18.03 9.74 -3.73
N GLN A 27 -17.84 9.91 -5.05
CA GLN A 27 -17.92 11.20 -5.72
C GLN A 27 -19.29 11.86 -5.55
N ASP A 28 -20.36 11.12 -5.82
CA ASP A 28 -21.73 11.60 -5.69
C ASP A 28 -22.11 11.90 -4.23
N ALA A 29 -21.60 11.11 -3.28
CA ALA A 29 -21.92 11.25 -1.87
C ALA A 29 -21.18 12.42 -1.18
N LEU A 30 -19.93 12.68 -1.55
CA LEU A 30 -19.04 13.64 -0.85
C LEU A 30 -18.65 14.86 -1.70
N GLY A 31 -18.99 14.85 -2.99
CA GLY A 31 -18.71 15.92 -3.94
C GLY A 31 -17.26 16.15 -4.38
N PRO A 32 -16.30 15.20 -4.31
CA PRO A 32 -14.98 15.44 -4.92
C PRO A 32 -15.09 15.68 -6.43
N ALA A 33 -14.13 16.41 -6.98
CA ALA A 33 -14.14 16.78 -8.39
C ALA A 33 -13.89 15.59 -9.35
N ARG A 34 -13.33 14.49 -8.84
CA ARG A 34 -12.95 13.32 -9.62
C ARG A 34 -13.15 12.00 -8.85
N ASN A 35 -13.02 10.89 -9.56
CA ASN A 35 -13.00 9.55 -8.98
C ASN A 35 -11.64 9.31 -8.29
N HIS A 36 -11.66 8.90 -7.02
CA HIS A 36 -10.46 8.68 -6.18
C HIS A 36 -10.23 7.20 -5.83
N TYR A 37 -10.62 6.27 -6.72
CA TYR A 37 -10.41 4.84 -6.46
C TYR A 37 -8.92 4.45 -6.45
N ASP A 38 -8.08 5.15 -7.22
CA ASP A 38 -6.61 5.12 -7.15
C ASP A 38 -6.10 5.28 -5.72
N ARG A 39 -6.53 6.34 -5.03
CA ARG A 39 -6.12 6.67 -3.66
C ARG A 39 -6.52 5.58 -2.66
N LEU A 40 -7.64 4.88 -2.88
CA LEU A 40 -7.99 3.69 -2.10
C LEU A 40 -7.00 2.54 -2.35
N GLY A 41 -6.61 2.34 -3.61
CA GLY A 41 -5.52 1.43 -4.00
C GLY A 41 -4.23 1.76 -3.27
N HIS A 42 -3.79 3.02 -3.27
CA HIS A 42 -2.58 3.46 -2.60
C HIS A 42 -2.66 3.37 -1.07
N LEU A 43 -3.80 3.70 -0.45
CA LEU A 43 -4.04 3.43 0.97
C LEU A 43 -3.85 1.95 1.31
N ALA A 44 -4.41 1.05 0.49
CA ALA A 44 -4.25 -0.39 0.67
C ALA A 44 -2.79 -0.85 0.40
N GLN A 45 -2.13 -0.26 -0.60
CA GLN A 45 -0.72 -0.48 -0.93
C GLN A 45 0.24 -0.01 0.16
N GLY A 46 -0.14 1.01 0.93
CA GLY A 46 0.55 1.37 2.16
C GLY A 46 0.28 0.36 3.27
N ALA A 47 -1.01 0.12 3.55
CA ALA A 47 -1.43 -0.59 4.74
C ALA A 47 -1.08 -2.09 4.74
N ILE A 48 -1.28 -2.76 3.62
CA ILE A 48 -1.17 -4.23 3.54
C ILE A 48 0.30 -4.65 3.44
N PRO A 49 1.12 -4.12 2.51
CA PRO A 49 2.56 -4.33 2.48
C PRO A 49 3.29 -3.95 3.77
N ALA A 50 2.81 -2.97 4.55
CA ALA A 50 3.43 -2.62 5.83
C ALA A 50 3.47 -3.79 6.82
N ILE A 51 2.46 -4.66 6.83
CA ILE A 51 2.45 -5.84 7.70
C ILE A 51 3.53 -6.83 7.24
N LEU A 52 3.60 -7.11 5.94
CA LEU A 52 4.59 -8.03 5.38
C LEU A 52 6.02 -7.51 5.58
N ALA A 53 6.26 -6.24 5.25
CA ALA A 53 7.57 -5.62 5.40
C ALA A 53 8.02 -5.61 6.86
N ARG A 54 7.10 -5.28 7.78
CA ARG A 54 7.37 -5.32 9.21
C ARG A 54 7.69 -6.73 9.69
N GLU A 55 6.99 -7.75 9.23
CA GLU A 55 7.28 -9.15 9.59
C GLU A 55 8.67 -9.55 9.12
N VAL A 56 8.99 -9.31 7.84
CA VAL A 56 10.30 -9.63 7.27
C VAL A 56 11.40 -8.89 8.01
N LEU A 57 11.26 -7.59 8.25
CA LEU A 57 12.27 -6.81 8.97
C LEU A 57 12.42 -7.30 10.42
N ALA A 58 11.33 -7.57 11.13
CA ALA A 58 11.39 -8.06 12.51
C ALA A 58 12.06 -9.44 12.63
N ARG A 59 11.84 -10.33 11.66
CA ARG A 59 12.37 -11.70 11.70
C ARG A 59 13.76 -11.85 11.11
N ARG A 60 14.17 -10.95 10.20
CA ARG A 60 15.43 -11.06 9.45
C ARG A 60 16.48 -10.05 9.86
N THR A 61 16.17 -9.17 10.82
CA THR A 61 17.08 -8.14 11.33
C THR A 61 16.93 -8.02 12.85
N HIS A 62 17.74 -7.16 13.47
CA HIS A 62 17.63 -6.82 14.90
C HIS A 62 16.79 -5.56 15.17
N LEU A 63 15.99 -5.12 14.19
CA LEU A 63 15.17 -3.91 14.33
C LEU A 63 14.01 -4.12 15.29
N LEU A 64 13.81 -3.17 16.19
CA LEU A 64 12.77 -3.21 17.22
C LEU A 64 12.08 -1.84 17.36
N GLY A 65 10.90 -1.86 17.97
CA GLY A 65 10.19 -0.65 18.40
C GLY A 65 10.00 0.38 17.28
N GLY A 66 10.34 1.64 17.58
CA GLY A 66 10.17 2.76 16.65
C GLY A 66 10.97 2.62 15.35
N TRP A 67 12.18 2.04 15.40
CA TRP A 67 13.01 1.86 14.20
C TRP A 67 12.44 0.84 13.23
N LEU A 68 11.91 -0.26 13.75
CA LEU A 68 11.19 -1.24 12.93
C LEU A 68 10.02 -0.56 12.21
N GLY A 69 9.25 0.26 12.93
CA GLY A 69 8.10 0.92 12.32
C GLY A 69 8.46 2.05 11.35
N PHE A 70 9.49 2.82 11.65
CA PHE A 70 10.03 3.84 10.76
C PHE A 70 10.49 3.22 9.43
N LEU A 71 11.34 2.20 9.47
CA LEU A 71 11.87 1.55 8.26
C LEU A 71 10.79 0.80 7.49
N THR A 72 9.80 0.21 8.17
CA THR A 72 8.61 -0.33 7.51
C THR A 72 7.90 0.75 6.69
N THR A 73 7.67 1.93 7.27
CA THR A 73 7.02 3.05 6.57
C THR A 73 7.87 3.57 5.42
N CYS A 74 9.18 3.73 5.61
CA CYS A 74 10.09 4.12 4.54
C CYS A 74 10.04 3.12 3.37
N PHE A 75 10.02 1.82 3.66
CA PHE A 75 9.89 0.80 2.63
C PHE A 75 8.58 0.94 1.84
N CYS A 76 7.44 1.09 2.51
CA CYS A 76 6.14 1.26 1.84
C CYS A 76 6.08 2.53 0.99
N LEU A 77 6.60 3.65 1.50
CA LEU A 77 6.67 4.89 0.74
C LEU A 77 7.60 4.77 -0.46
N ALA A 78 8.77 4.13 -0.31
CA ALA A 78 9.70 3.89 -1.41
C ALA A 78 9.10 2.97 -2.48
N LEU A 79 8.33 1.95 -2.08
CA LEU A 79 7.60 1.09 -3.00
C LEU A 79 6.53 1.87 -3.79
N SER A 80 5.79 2.76 -3.10
CA SER A 80 4.84 3.66 -3.77
C SER A 80 5.54 4.59 -4.75
N ALA A 81 6.61 5.27 -4.32
CA ALA A 81 7.37 6.15 -5.18
C ALA A 81 7.94 5.42 -6.41
N LEU A 82 8.41 4.18 -6.24
CA LEU A 82 8.88 3.36 -7.36
C LEU A 82 7.75 3.05 -8.35
N TYR A 83 6.56 2.71 -7.87
CA TYR A 83 5.39 2.46 -8.72
C TYR A 83 5.02 3.70 -9.55
N GLU A 84 4.93 4.87 -8.90
CA GLU A 84 4.66 6.15 -9.57
C GLU A 84 5.73 6.51 -10.63
N LEU A 85 7.00 6.25 -10.33
CA LEU A 85 8.08 6.46 -11.29
C LEU A 85 7.95 5.57 -12.52
N ILE A 86 7.48 4.32 -12.34
CA ILE A 86 7.19 3.40 -13.44
C ILE A 86 6.01 3.91 -14.28
N GLU A 87 4.95 4.42 -13.65
CA GLU A 87 3.81 5.00 -14.36
C GLU A 87 4.20 6.24 -15.16
N TRP A 88 4.97 7.14 -14.55
CA TRP A 88 5.53 8.30 -15.24
C TRP A 88 6.40 7.90 -16.44
N TRP A 89 7.32 6.94 -16.26
CA TRP A 89 8.15 6.45 -17.37
C TRP A 89 7.33 5.81 -18.48
N THR A 90 6.31 5.02 -18.12
CA THR A 90 5.40 4.39 -19.08
C THR A 90 4.67 5.46 -19.88
N ALA A 91 4.24 6.54 -19.23
CA ALA A 91 3.58 7.65 -19.90
C ALA A 91 4.49 8.39 -20.87
N VAL A 92 5.73 8.66 -20.48
CA VAL A 92 6.74 9.27 -21.35
C VAL A 92 7.05 8.37 -22.56
N ALA A 93 7.13 7.05 -22.36
CA ALA A 93 7.49 6.10 -23.41
C ALA A 93 6.36 5.88 -24.44
N LEU A 94 5.09 5.88 -24.01
CA LEU A 94 3.93 5.60 -24.87
C LEU A 94 3.31 6.87 -25.50
N GLY A 95 3.68 8.07 -25.03
CA GLY A 95 3.14 9.34 -25.52
C GLY A 95 1.70 9.62 -25.08
N ALA A 96 0.98 10.52 -25.77
CA ALA A 96 -0.36 11.01 -25.42
C ALA A 96 -1.47 9.93 -25.31
N GLY A 97 -1.19 8.66 -25.65
CA GLY A 97 -2.08 7.53 -25.35
C GLY A 97 -2.06 7.09 -23.89
N ALA A 98 -1.14 7.64 -23.07
CA ALA A 98 -0.95 7.27 -21.68
C ALA A 98 -1.86 8.00 -20.69
N ASP A 99 -2.59 9.05 -21.07
CA ASP A 99 -3.53 9.72 -20.16
C ASP A 99 -4.61 8.75 -19.64
N ALA A 100 -5.00 7.77 -20.46
CA ALA A 100 -5.91 6.70 -20.08
C ALA A 100 -5.26 5.65 -19.15
N PHE A 101 -3.93 5.48 -19.20
CA PHE A 101 -3.18 4.58 -18.33
C PHE A 101 -2.88 5.24 -16.98
N LEU A 102 -2.49 6.51 -16.99
CA LEU A 102 -2.19 7.32 -15.81
C LEU A 102 -3.41 7.58 -14.94
N ALA A 103 -4.62 7.57 -15.51
CA ALA A 103 -5.87 7.81 -14.76
C ALA A 103 -5.91 9.10 -13.91
N THR A 104 -4.99 10.05 -14.17
CA THR A 104 -4.81 11.29 -13.40
C THR A 104 -6.03 12.19 -13.42
N GLN A 105 -6.91 12.02 -14.40
CA GLN A 105 -8.12 12.84 -14.56
C GLN A 105 -7.80 14.35 -14.59
N GLY A 106 -6.59 14.71 -15.07
CA GLY A 106 -6.10 16.08 -15.13
C GLY A 106 -5.58 16.65 -13.79
N ASP A 107 -5.40 15.82 -12.76
CA ASP A 107 -4.82 16.21 -11.48
C ASP A 107 -3.28 16.24 -11.57
N PRO A 108 -2.63 17.42 -11.52
CA PRO A 108 -1.16 17.50 -11.57
C PRO A 108 -0.49 17.04 -10.27
N TRP A 109 -1.27 16.82 -9.20
CA TRP A 109 -0.79 16.38 -7.88
C TRP A 109 -1.10 14.92 -7.59
N ASP A 110 -1.56 14.17 -8.59
CA ASP A 110 -2.05 12.79 -8.44
C ASP A 110 -1.03 11.89 -7.74
N THR A 111 0.15 11.76 -8.34
CA THR A 111 1.31 11.03 -7.80
C THR A 111 1.66 11.41 -6.37
N GLN A 112 1.61 12.69 -6.01
CA GLN A 112 1.91 13.15 -4.64
C GLN A 112 0.82 12.72 -3.66
N TRP A 113 -0.45 12.81 -4.05
CA TRP A 113 -1.57 12.32 -3.25
C TRP A 113 -1.54 10.81 -3.09
N ASP A 114 -1.15 10.08 -4.13
CA ASP A 114 -1.04 8.61 -4.09
C ASP A 114 0.07 8.15 -3.15
N MET A 115 1.26 8.72 -3.26
CA MET A 115 2.34 8.48 -2.29
C MET A 115 1.93 8.87 -0.87
N PHE A 116 1.20 9.98 -0.69
CA PHE A 116 0.72 10.40 0.63
C PHE A 116 -0.33 9.44 1.19
N CYS A 117 -1.23 8.92 0.36
CA CYS A 117 -2.19 7.89 0.72
C CYS A 117 -1.49 6.60 1.14
N ALA A 118 -0.45 6.17 0.42
CA ALA A 118 0.38 5.03 0.81
C ALA A 118 1.11 5.27 2.14
N LEU A 119 1.63 6.48 2.37
CA LEU A 119 2.23 6.86 3.65
C LEU A 119 1.22 6.72 4.81
N ILE A 120 0.03 7.30 4.66
CA ILE A 120 -1.04 7.20 5.66
C ILE A 120 -1.41 5.74 5.91
N GLY A 121 -1.62 4.96 4.85
CA GLY A 121 -1.98 3.55 4.93
C GLY A 121 -0.96 2.75 5.74
N SER A 122 0.33 2.95 5.46
CA SER A 122 1.42 2.29 6.19
C SER A 122 1.41 2.66 7.68
N VAL A 123 1.34 3.94 8.00
CA VAL A 123 1.34 4.42 9.39
C VAL A 123 0.10 3.90 10.14
N ALA A 124 -1.09 4.02 9.54
CA ALA A 124 -2.33 3.57 10.14
C ALA A 124 -2.33 2.05 10.41
N SER A 125 -1.87 1.25 9.45
CA SER A 125 -1.75 -0.20 9.59
C SER A 125 -0.89 -0.58 10.80
N GLN A 126 0.24 0.10 10.98
CA GLN A 126 1.12 -0.18 12.11
C GLN A 126 0.46 0.12 13.45
N PHE A 127 -0.31 1.20 13.57
CA PHE A 127 -1.05 1.50 14.80
C PHE A 127 -2.21 0.53 15.04
N LEU A 128 -3.03 0.27 14.01
CA LEU A 128 -4.22 -0.58 14.10
C LEU A 128 -3.86 -2.03 14.42
N PHE A 129 -2.79 -2.55 13.83
CA PHE A 129 -2.39 -3.95 13.99
C PHE A 129 -1.23 -4.17 14.95
N TYR A 130 -0.71 -3.11 15.59
CA TYR A 130 0.47 -3.17 16.47
C TYR A 130 0.42 -4.34 17.45
N ARG A 131 -0.65 -4.41 18.25
CA ARG A 131 -0.80 -5.39 19.33
C ARG A 131 -0.94 -6.82 18.79
N CYS A 132 -1.79 -6.98 17.77
CA CYS A 132 -2.06 -8.28 17.17
C CYS A 132 -0.80 -8.87 16.52
N HIS A 133 -0.11 -8.05 15.72
CA HIS A 133 1.08 -8.48 15.00
C HIS A 133 2.24 -8.77 15.96
N ASN A 134 2.45 -7.98 17.01
CA ASN A 134 3.47 -8.29 18.02
C ASN A 134 3.21 -9.62 18.74
N ARG A 135 1.94 -9.92 19.07
CA ARG A 135 1.58 -11.19 19.68
C ARG A 135 1.91 -12.36 18.76
N GLN A 136 1.53 -12.27 17.48
CA GLN A 136 1.81 -13.31 16.48
C GLN A 136 3.33 -13.54 16.28
N LEU A 137 4.12 -12.47 16.23
CA LEU A 137 5.58 -12.58 16.12
C LEU A 137 6.20 -13.25 17.35
N ALA A 138 5.70 -12.96 18.56
CA ALA A 138 6.18 -13.60 19.78
C ALA A 138 5.81 -15.10 19.83
N GLU A 139 4.60 -15.46 19.42
CA GLU A 139 4.15 -16.86 19.33
C GLU A 139 5.01 -17.67 18.35
N LEU A 140 5.34 -17.10 17.19
CA LEU A 140 6.24 -17.71 16.21
C LEU A 140 7.66 -17.88 16.76
N ALA A 141 8.21 -16.86 17.42
CA ALA A 141 9.54 -16.92 18.01
C ALA A 141 9.64 -18.02 19.10
N ASN A 142 8.61 -18.18 19.92
CA ASN A 142 8.57 -19.26 20.91
C ASN A 142 8.50 -20.64 20.26
N THR A 143 7.70 -20.79 19.19
CA THR A 143 7.60 -22.05 18.44
C THR A 143 8.94 -22.44 17.80
N ASP A 144 9.67 -21.47 17.24
CA ASP A 144 10.98 -21.69 16.65
C ASP A 144 11.99 -22.17 17.73
N LEU A 145 11.93 -21.63 18.95
CA LEU A 145 12.80 -22.05 20.07
C LEU A 145 12.50 -23.49 20.54
N ASP A 146 11.22 -23.83 20.75
CA ASP A 146 10.81 -25.19 21.14
C ASP A 146 11.27 -26.25 20.12
N SER A 147 11.27 -25.88 18.83
CA SER A 147 11.74 -26.78 17.77
C SER A 147 13.25 -27.03 17.81
N LEU A 148 14.04 -26.09 18.32
CA LEU A 148 15.50 -26.24 18.47
C LEU A 148 15.87 -27.03 19.73
N GLU A 149 15.05 -26.96 20.79
CA GLU A 149 15.30 -27.71 22.03
C GLU A 149 14.93 -29.20 21.91
N THR A 150 14.12 -29.57 20.92
CA THR A 150 13.65 -30.95 20.69
C THR A 150 14.48 -31.74 19.67
N THR A 151 15.50 -31.14 19.05
CA THR A 151 16.43 -31.75 18.08
C THR A 151 17.83 -31.95 18.63
#